data_AF-A0A0D1AAA5-F1
#
_entry.id   AF-A0A0D1AAA5-F1
#
_cell.length_a   1.000
_cell.length_b   1.000
_cell.length_c   1.000
_cell.angle_alpha   90.00
_cell.angle_beta   90.00
_cell.angle_gamma   90.00
#
_symmetry.space_group_name_H-M   'P 1'
#
loop_
_entity.id
_entity.type
_entity.pdbx_description
1 polymer ?
#
loop_
_entity_poly.entity_id
_entity_poly.type
_entity_poly.pdbx_seq_one_letter_code
_entity_poly.pdbx_strand_id
1 'polypeptide(L)'
;MVFPGAPASLKAKVEPLQSSHEMTDALPSGAQLHEGVSLAMASGDFPESGADVTFRLDAPLAEDRVGTVVYWNPADQAWEPIESSLSADRLTLTSHVKHFSDYNWIESLYNGIGKVTGDKTDPPKCSGGVPEWADPSYSEDNINAPILWCVGTDGNNRDIMEVRLKMNRPSAGSLMTAIKPAWAWSDLWQNLSPLTWTQMAAQTATSSNQLGEKYLLQPLGEYRFGFDREQLMEFYSKNQNTPLIQVDSTITYTVAGLMYQAAEGKAAGNMAGVFIMTSLLECGGNLVGSAGESVPNAFGALLPCLNDRKDAIAVSSAKAWLKMNPAASWDESVAAGKRIGGVIRAAGGWYALIKGTYSIGAVIGDLTLDPFLRQLTFSPSLAEIKSQIEARKKAEGSFLDKTYESATQERYNNASQKFRMPYSFKHRSDWRVVPDQYGNLKVKDSAGQEIAALDFPLDFQPVRNMIAPVRLLQPPAVGSVDLKTSMNGCSPCQLRPYTFALDYREATPVAGQSLESYPVFDPKWDPPVRVMTILGNPSKPPTSMQLALVETVVNVESGDGNSAWFAWRAVKSFASMGEAEAWMKTSDRIAVEQMIMSLQVD
;
A
#
# COMPACT_ATOMS: atom_id res chain seq x y z
N MET A 1 17.44 24.00 -19.87
CA MET A 1 16.85 22.70 -20.17
C MET A 1 17.75 21.93 -21.12
N VAL A 2 17.99 20.64 -20.86
CA VAL A 2 18.93 19.79 -21.60
C VAL A 2 18.28 18.43 -21.86
N PHE A 3 18.62 17.78 -22.98
CA PHE A 3 18.23 16.40 -23.30
C PHE A 3 19.43 15.47 -23.15
N PRO A 4 19.59 14.75 -22.03
CA PRO A 4 20.76 13.88 -21.81
C PRO A 4 20.92 12.85 -22.93
N GLY A 5 22.09 12.79 -23.55
CA GLY A 5 22.38 11.80 -24.61
C GLY A 5 21.68 12.02 -25.96
N ALA A 6 20.87 13.06 -26.13
CA ALA A 6 20.24 13.38 -27.40
C ALA A 6 21.17 14.24 -28.30
N PRO A 7 20.97 14.25 -29.63
CA PRO A 7 21.71 15.14 -30.53
C PRO A 7 21.51 16.62 -30.13
N ALA A 8 22.58 17.42 -30.19
CA ALA A 8 22.54 18.86 -29.86
C ALA A 8 21.60 19.68 -30.76
N SER A 9 21.16 19.11 -31.89
CA SER A 9 20.15 19.70 -32.76
C SER A 9 18.74 19.64 -32.19
N LEU A 10 18.49 18.77 -31.21
CA LEU A 10 17.19 18.65 -30.56
C LEU A 10 16.97 19.84 -29.62
N LYS A 11 15.89 20.59 -29.86
CA LYS A 11 15.58 21.81 -29.10
C LYS A 11 14.15 21.76 -28.58
N ALA A 12 13.99 22.23 -27.36
CA ALA A 12 12.68 22.57 -26.82
C ALA A 12 12.38 24.05 -27.10
N LYS A 13 11.12 24.34 -27.34
CA LYS A 13 10.54 25.68 -27.23
C LYS A 13 10.19 25.89 -25.77
N VAL A 14 10.69 26.97 -25.20
CA VAL A 14 10.44 27.38 -23.81
C VAL A 14 9.80 28.76 -23.86
N GLU A 15 8.57 28.87 -23.37
CA GLU A 15 7.83 30.13 -23.32
C GLU A 15 7.45 30.43 -21.87
N PRO A 16 7.50 31.70 -21.41
CA PRO A 16 6.99 32.04 -20.09
C PRO A 16 5.52 31.63 -19.94
N LEU A 17 5.20 30.92 -18.85
CA LEU A 17 3.82 30.58 -18.51
C LEU A 17 3.20 31.76 -17.76
N GLN A 18 2.09 32.29 -18.27
CA GLN A 18 1.27 33.23 -17.50
C GLN A 18 0.37 32.43 -16.56
N SER A 19 0.60 32.55 -15.26
CA SER A 19 -0.22 31.90 -14.24
C SER A 19 -1.66 32.43 -14.27
N SER A 20 -2.63 31.53 -14.32
CA SER A 20 -4.05 31.89 -14.22
C SER A 20 -4.47 32.09 -12.76
N HIS A 21 -5.70 32.58 -12.55
CA HIS A 21 -6.25 32.71 -11.19
C HIS A 21 -6.41 31.34 -10.54
N GLU A 22 -6.92 30.36 -11.30
CA GLU A 22 -7.11 28.98 -10.85
C GLU A 22 -5.79 28.32 -10.42
N MET A 23 -4.73 28.52 -11.22
CA MET A 23 -3.37 28.09 -10.89
C MET A 23 -2.88 28.70 -9.57
N THR A 24 -3.15 29.99 -9.35
CA THR A 24 -2.69 30.69 -8.14
C THR A 24 -3.48 30.23 -6.91
N ASP A 25 -4.78 30.03 -7.05
CA ASP A 25 -5.69 29.63 -5.98
C ASP A 25 -5.48 28.17 -5.54
N ALA A 26 -5.02 27.31 -6.45
CA ALA A 26 -4.71 25.91 -6.19
C ALA A 26 -3.36 25.69 -5.48
N LEU A 27 -2.59 26.74 -5.20
CA LEU A 27 -1.34 26.61 -4.44
C LEU A 27 -1.63 26.23 -2.98
N PRO A 28 -0.88 25.29 -2.40
CA PRO A 28 -0.94 25.02 -0.98
C PRO A 28 -0.70 26.28 -0.14
N SER A 29 -1.35 26.41 1.01
CA SER A 29 -1.14 27.54 1.91
C SER A 29 0.34 27.70 2.26
N GLY A 30 0.90 28.88 1.98
CA GLY A 30 2.32 29.19 2.22
C GLY A 30 3.26 28.89 1.05
N ALA A 31 2.78 28.23 -0.01
CA ALA A 31 3.53 28.07 -1.24
C ALA A 31 3.54 29.38 -2.06
N GLN A 32 4.64 29.60 -2.78
CA GLN A 32 4.78 30.72 -3.72
C GLN A 32 5.26 30.17 -5.06
N LEU A 33 4.54 30.52 -6.12
CA LEU A 33 4.96 30.22 -7.49
C LEU A 33 5.94 31.30 -7.95
N HIS A 34 7.20 30.92 -8.19
CA HIS A 34 8.26 31.85 -8.58
C HIS A 34 8.26 32.14 -10.09
N GLU A 35 8.43 31.09 -10.90
CA GLU A 35 8.49 31.16 -12.35
C GLU A 35 7.73 29.96 -12.92
N GLY A 36 7.05 30.19 -14.03
CA GLY A 36 6.41 29.13 -14.80
C GLY A 36 6.88 29.19 -16.26
N VAL A 37 7.02 28.03 -16.89
CA VAL A 37 7.32 27.92 -18.32
C VAL A 37 6.40 26.89 -18.98
N SER A 38 6.01 27.16 -20.21
CA SER A 38 5.43 26.18 -21.12
C SER A 38 6.54 25.56 -21.96
N LEU A 39 6.57 24.22 -22.00
CA LEU A 39 7.57 23.45 -22.71
C LEU A 39 6.92 22.71 -23.88
N ALA A 40 7.52 22.82 -25.07
CA ALA A 40 7.13 22.05 -26.23
C ALA A 40 8.38 21.62 -27.02
N MET A 41 8.28 20.58 -27.84
CA MET A 41 9.36 20.26 -28.79
C MET A 41 9.37 21.31 -29.89
N ALA A 42 10.51 21.97 -30.13
CA ALA A 42 10.66 22.89 -31.26
C ALA A 42 10.83 22.11 -32.58
N SER A 43 11.40 20.91 -32.50
CA SER A 43 11.61 19.99 -33.62
C SER A 43 11.94 18.59 -33.10
N GLY A 44 11.57 17.55 -33.86
CA GLY A 44 11.90 16.16 -33.55
C GLY A 44 11.04 15.55 -32.44
N ASP A 45 11.24 14.25 -32.22
CA ASP A 45 10.56 13.49 -31.17
C ASP A 45 11.24 13.73 -29.81
N PHE A 46 10.45 13.63 -28.75
CA PHE A 46 10.97 13.68 -27.39
C PHE A 46 11.86 12.45 -27.14
N PRO A 47 13.07 12.61 -26.60
CA PRO A 47 14.03 11.50 -26.51
C PRO A 47 13.65 10.54 -25.38
N GLU A 48 13.89 9.24 -25.58
CA GLU A 48 13.63 8.18 -24.57
C GLU A 48 14.40 8.42 -23.25
N SER A 49 15.53 9.12 -23.34
CA SER A 49 16.37 9.46 -22.19
C SER A 49 15.80 10.57 -21.31
N GLY A 50 14.65 11.15 -21.63
CA GLY A 50 14.08 12.22 -20.83
C GLY A 50 14.68 13.60 -21.13
N ALA A 51 14.38 14.54 -20.25
CA ALA A 51 14.96 15.86 -20.25
C ALA A 51 15.17 16.39 -18.84
N ASP A 52 16.23 17.17 -18.67
CA ASP A 52 16.49 17.90 -17.44
C ASP A 52 15.95 19.33 -17.58
N VAL A 53 14.94 19.64 -16.78
CA VAL A 53 14.38 20.97 -16.63
C VAL A 53 15.06 21.64 -15.45
N THR A 54 15.65 22.81 -15.69
CA THR A 54 16.44 23.52 -14.70
C THR A 54 15.93 24.93 -14.55
N PHE A 55 15.58 25.31 -13.33
CA PHE A 55 15.24 26.68 -12.94
C PHE A 55 16.40 27.25 -12.13
N ARG A 56 16.78 28.49 -12.43
CA ARG A 56 17.79 29.22 -11.67
C ARG A 56 17.11 30.36 -10.93
N LEU A 57 17.23 30.35 -9.61
CA LEU A 57 16.71 31.39 -8.74
C LEU A 57 17.65 32.60 -8.74
N ASP A 58 17.09 33.80 -8.57
CA ASP A 58 17.85 35.05 -8.48
C ASP A 58 18.67 35.14 -7.17
N ALA A 59 18.22 34.44 -6.13
CA ALA A 59 18.86 34.36 -4.83
C ALA A 59 18.79 32.93 -4.27
N PRO A 60 19.75 32.50 -3.42
CA PRO A 60 19.70 31.19 -2.79
C PRO A 60 18.38 31.00 -2.04
N LEU A 61 17.74 29.85 -2.21
CA LEU A 61 16.55 29.51 -1.46
C LEU A 61 16.88 29.50 0.04
N ALA A 62 16.07 30.16 0.87
CA ALA A 62 16.29 30.18 2.33
C ALA A 62 16.34 28.74 2.90
N GLU A 63 17.18 28.48 3.91
CA GLU A 63 17.47 27.12 4.40
C GLU A 63 16.22 26.40 4.94
N ASP A 64 15.25 27.15 5.44
CA ASP A 64 13.95 26.70 5.95
C ASP A 64 12.91 26.41 4.85
N ARG A 65 13.26 26.62 3.58
CA ARG A 65 12.36 26.41 2.44
C ARG A 65 12.79 25.22 1.60
N VAL A 66 11.80 24.58 0.98
CA VAL A 66 11.99 23.51 -0.02
C VAL A 66 11.56 24.04 -1.38
N GLY A 67 12.42 23.87 -2.38
CA GLY A 67 12.12 24.19 -3.75
C GLY A 67 11.69 22.93 -4.48
N THR A 68 10.60 23.00 -5.23
CA THR A 68 10.09 21.89 -6.03
C THR A 68 9.65 22.41 -7.40
N VAL A 69 9.95 21.64 -8.44
CA VAL A 69 9.35 21.82 -9.76
C VAL A 69 7.99 21.12 -9.72
N VAL A 70 6.95 21.84 -10.11
CA VAL A 70 5.60 21.31 -10.25
C VAL A 70 5.15 21.48 -11.69
N TYR A 71 4.22 20.65 -12.14
CA TYR A 71 3.48 20.91 -13.36
C TYR A 71 2.00 21.14 -13.04
N TRP A 72 1.35 21.98 -13.83
CA TRP A 72 -0.08 22.21 -13.71
C TRP A 72 -0.83 21.10 -14.42
N ASN A 73 -1.66 20.36 -13.70
CA ASN A 73 -2.57 19.41 -14.29
C ASN A 73 -3.92 20.11 -14.55
N PRO A 74 -4.27 20.41 -15.82
CA PRO A 74 -5.50 21.14 -16.13
C PRO A 74 -6.78 20.32 -15.92
N ALA A 75 -6.69 18.97 -15.86
CA ALA A 75 -7.87 18.13 -15.63
C ALA A 75 -8.29 18.12 -14.16
N ASP A 76 -7.31 18.02 -13.27
CA ASP A 76 -7.53 17.98 -11.82
C ASP A 76 -7.48 19.37 -11.17
N GLN A 77 -7.17 20.40 -11.97
CA GLN A 77 -6.97 21.78 -11.53
C GLN A 77 -6.03 21.86 -10.32
N ALA A 78 -4.94 21.09 -10.37
CA ALA A 78 -4.00 20.93 -9.26
C ALA A 78 -2.55 20.99 -9.74
N TRP A 79 -1.65 21.38 -8.82
CA TRP A 79 -0.20 21.32 -9.02
C TRP A 79 0.34 19.96 -8.60
N GLU A 80 1.01 19.28 -9.52
CA GLU A 80 1.64 18.00 -9.24
C GLU A 80 3.16 18.15 -9.12
N PRO A 81 3.76 17.70 -8.00
CA PRO A 81 5.18 17.80 -7.78
C PRO A 81 5.95 16.81 -8.65
N ILE A 82 7.07 17.28 -9.20
CA ILE A 82 8.06 16.47 -9.90
C ILE A 82 9.27 16.34 -8.98
N GLU A 83 9.86 15.15 -8.91
CA GLU A 83 11.09 14.95 -8.16
C GLU A 83 12.16 15.96 -8.61
N SER A 84 12.66 16.72 -7.63
CA SER A 84 13.50 17.89 -7.85
C SER A 84 14.74 17.80 -6.97
N SER A 85 15.88 18.14 -7.54
CA SER A 85 17.14 18.30 -6.82
C SER A 85 17.50 19.77 -6.72
N LEU A 86 17.86 20.22 -5.51
CA LEU A 86 18.37 21.56 -5.27
C LEU A 86 19.90 21.50 -5.22
N SER A 87 20.56 22.37 -5.99
CA SER A 87 22.02 22.48 -5.96
C SER A 87 22.54 22.90 -4.58
N ALA A 88 23.82 22.62 -4.30
CA ALA A 88 24.43 22.92 -3.00
C ALA A 88 24.45 24.42 -2.66
N ASP A 89 24.54 25.30 -3.67
CA ASP A 89 24.43 26.75 -3.51
C ASP A 89 22.96 27.24 -3.39
N ARG A 90 22.00 26.31 -3.39
CA ARG A 90 20.56 26.54 -3.29
C ARG A 90 19.99 27.50 -4.35
N LEU A 91 20.69 27.65 -5.48
CA LEU A 91 20.29 28.54 -6.58
C LEU A 91 19.65 27.82 -7.75
N THR A 92 19.80 26.50 -7.86
CA THR A 92 19.40 25.75 -9.05
C THR A 92 18.52 24.57 -8.68
N LEU A 93 17.28 24.57 -9.16
CA LEU A 93 16.37 23.44 -9.08
C LEU A 93 16.42 22.66 -10.39
N THR A 94 16.65 21.35 -10.33
CA THR A 94 16.67 20.47 -11.51
C THR A 94 15.74 19.29 -11.31
N SER A 95 14.89 19.05 -12.31
CA SER A 95 14.00 17.90 -12.38
C SER A 95 14.18 17.16 -13.69
N HIS A 96 14.10 15.83 -13.62
CA HIS A 96 14.13 14.98 -14.79
C HIS A 96 12.71 14.64 -15.23
N VAL A 97 12.32 15.03 -16.44
CA VAL A 97 11.01 14.77 -17.03
C VAL A 97 11.12 13.78 -18.18
N LYS A 98 10.22 12.80 -18.23
CA LYS A 98 10.24 11.77 -19.28
C LYS A 98 9.51 12.18 -20.57
N HIS A 99 8.77 13.29 -20.54
CA HIS A 99 8.03 13.88 -21.67
C HIS A 99 7.60 15.30 -21.27
N PHE A 100 7.17 16.11 -22.25
CA PHE A 100 6.65 17.47 -22.02
C PHE A 100 5.14 17.59 -22.02
N SER A 101 4.47 16.63 -22.64
CA SER A 101 3.03 16.71 -22.75
C SER A 101 2.41 16.15 -21.50
N ASP A 102 1.30 16.74 -21.03
CA ASP A 102 0.49 16.17 -19.96
C ASP A 102 0.22 14.71 -20.29
N TYR A 103 0.68 13.77 -19.44
CA TYR A 103 0.15 12.42 -19.53
C TYR A 103 -1.36 12.48 -19.49
N ASN A 104 -1.98 13.51 -18.91
CA ASN A 104 -3.42 13.64 -18.93
C ASN A 104 -4.09 13.77 -20.30
N TRP A 105 -3.47 14.23 -21.39
CA TRP A 105 -4.13 14.16 -22.71
C TRP A 105 -3.89 12.82 -23.41
N ILE A 106 -2.71 12.20 -23.27
CA ILE A 106 -2.44 10.86 -23.82
C ILE A 106 -3.16 9.80 -22.98
N GLU A 107 -3.23 9.95 -21.68
CA GLU A 107 -4.04 9.16 -20.75
C GLU A 107 -5.50 9.52 -20.89
N SER A 108 -5.94 10.76 -21.07
CA SER A 108 -7.35 11.03 -21.43
C SER A 108 -7.69 10.55 -22.83
N LEU A 109 -6.73 10.45 -23.74
CA LEU A 109 -6.91 9.86 -25.07
C LEU A 109 -6.81 8.34 -24.99
N TYR A 110 -6.01 7.71 -24.14
CA TYR A 110 -5.99 6.26 -23.92
C TYR A 110 -7.10 5.82 -22.96
N ASN A 111 -7.60 6.71 -22.10
CA ASN A 111 -8.80 6.57 -21.30
C ASN A 111 -10.01 6.85 -22.16
N GLY A 112 -9.94 7.80 -23.08
CA GLY A 112 -10.99 8.14 -24.03
C GLY A 112 -11.13 7.05 -25.08
N ILE A 113 -10.04 6.72 -25.77
CA ILE A 113 -9.93 5.54 -26.65
C ILE A 113 -10.23 4.30 -25.84
N GLY A 114 -9.65 4.09 -24.65
CA GLY A 114 -9.96 2.94 -23.80
C GLY A 114 -11.44 2.85 -23.42
N LYS A 115 -12.11 3.95 -23.09
CA LYS A 115 -13.56 3.96 -22.81
C LYS A 115 -14.37 3.77 -24.08
N VAL A 116 -13.91 4.27 -25.23
CA VAL A 116 -14.54 4.12 -26.55
C VAL A 116 -14.34 2.71 -27.12
N THR A 117 -13.19 2.07 -26.87
CA THR A 117 -12.87 0.69 -27.23
C THR A 117 -13.43 -0.30 -26.21
N GLY A 118 -13.91 0.18 -25.06
CA GLY A 118 -14.45 -0.66 -24.00
C GLY A 118 -13.37 -1.43 -23.23
N ASP A 119 -12.20 -0.85 -23.02
CA ASP A 119 -11.08 -1.43 -22.25
C ASP A 119 -10.89 -0.77 -20.87
N LYS A 120 -11.64 0.30 -20.56
CA LYS A 120 -11.64 0.98 -19.24
C LYS A 120 -13.06 1.29 -18.77
N THR A 121 -13.23 1.39 -17.45
CA THR A 121 -14.54 1.59 -16.78
C THR A 121 -14.49 2.81 -15.86
N ASP A 122 -15.66 3.32 -15.48
CA ASP A 122 -15.74 4.38 -14.47
C ASP A 122 -15.65 3.77 -13.06
N PRO A 123 -15.07 4.49 -12.08
CA PRO A 123 -15.01 4.03 -10.70
C PRO A 123 -16.39 3.60 -10.17
N PRO A 124 -16.48 2.54 -9.35
CA PRO A 124 -17.73 2.19 -8.71
C PRO A 124 -18.16 3.30 -7.75
N LYS A 125 -19.46 3.53 -7.61
CA LYS A 125 -20.02 4.48 -6.64
C LYS A 125 -20.54 3.71 -5.44
N CYS A 126 -20.24 4.10 -4.21
CA CYS A 126 -20.81 3.47 -3.00
C CYS A 126 -22.10 4.15 -2.56
N SER A 127 -22.90 3.45 -1.75
CA SER A 127 -24.20 3.96 -1.26
C SER A 127 -24.07 5.06 -0.20
N GLY A 128 -22.94 5.10 0.51
CA GLY A 128 -22.65 6.07 1.56
C GLY A 128 -21.14 6.31 1.69
N GLY A 129 -20.76 7.24 2.56
CA GLY A 129 -19.35 7.50 2.88
C GLY A 129 -18.70 6.36 3.66
N VAL A 130 -17.37 6.40 3.75
CA VAL A 130 -16.58 5.47 4.58
C VAL A 130 -17.13 5.49 6.01
N PRO A 131 -17.40 4.33 6.64
CA PRO A 131 -17.89 4.29 8.01
C PRO A 131 -16.89 4.98 8.97
N GLU A 132 -17.37 5.76 9.94
CA GLU A 132 -16.52 6.51 10.88
C GLU A 132 -15.56 5.63 11.70
N TRP A 133 -15.84 4.33 11.81
CA TRP A 133 -15.02 3.35 12.50
C TRP A 133 -13.92 2.71 11.62
N ALA A 134 -13.89 3.02 10.32
CA ALA A 134 -12.98 2.46 9.34
C ALA A 134 -12.06 3.53 8.73
N ASP A 135 -10.85 3.13 8.37
CA ASP A 135 -9.84 3.91 7.66
C ASP A 135 -9.15 2.97 6.63
N PRO A 136 -9.86 2.62 5.54
CA PRO A 136 -9.33 1.71 4.52
C PRO A 136 -8.22 2.41 3.72
N SER A 137 -7.21 1.65 3.33
CA SER A 137 -6.16 2.12 2.42
C SER A 137 -6.09 1.24 1.18
N TYR A 138 -6.14 1.88 0.03
CA TYR A 138 -5.98 1.30 -1.30
C TYR A 138 -5.27 2.35 -2.17
N SER A 139 -4.81 1.96 -3.36
CA SER A 139 -4.30 2.93 -4.33
C SER A 139 -5.43 3.85 -4.75
N GLU A 140 -5.56 5.02 -4.12
CA GLU A 140 -6.56 6.03 -4.45
C GLU A 140 -6.31 6.67 -5.82
N ASP A 141 -7.42 7.01 -6.49
CA ASP A 141 -7.58 8.02 -7.55
C ASP A 141 -6.65 7.99 -8.78
N ASN A 142 -6.00 6.86 -9.07
CA ASN A 142 -5.47 6.69 -10.41
C ASN A 142 -6.55 6.11 -11.33
N ILE A 143 -7.07 6.93 -12.26
CA ILE A 143 -7.99 6.47 -13.33
C ILE A 143 -7.37 5.34 -14.18
N ASN A 144 -6.04 5.18 -14.15
CA ASN A 144 -5.31 4.09 -14.78
C ASN A 144 -4.98 2.95 -13.81
N ALA A 145 -5.41 2.98 -12.55
CA ALA A 145 -5.28 1.84 -11.65
C ALA A 145 -5.93 0.60 -12.30
N PRO A 146 -5.37 -0.61 -12.08
CA PRO A 146 -5.92 -1.83 -12.65
C PRO A 146 -7.27 -2.20 -12.02
N ILE A 147 -7.46 -1.82 -10.76
CA ILE A 147 -8.70 -1.96 -10.02
C ILE A 147 -9.12 -0.58 -9.54
N LEU A 148 -10.38 -0.23 -9.77
CA LEU A 148 -10.99 0.98 -9.23
C LEU A 148 -11.80 0.59 -8.01
N TRP A 149 -11.60 1.30 -6.91
CA TRP A 149 -12.17 0.98 -5.61
C TRP A 149 -13.21 2.03 -5.21
N CYS A 150 -14.11 1.62 -4.35
CA CYS A 150 -14.89 2.52 -3.53
C CYS A 150 -15.20 1.83 -2.21
N VAL A 151 -15.06 2.56 -1.09
CA VAL A 151 -15.43 2.07 0.23
C VAL A 151 -16.50 2.97 0.83
N GLY A 152 -17.53 2.35 1.39
CA GLY A 152 -18.65 3.05 1.97
C GLY A 152 -19.34 2.26 3.06
N THR A 153 -20.45 2.79 3.53
CA THR A 153 -21.34 2.11 4.48
C THR A 153 -22.45 1.40 3.71
N ASP A 154 -22.81 0.18 4.11
CA ASP A 154 -23.97 -0.51 3.55
C ASP A 154 -25.27 0.28 3.84
N GLY A 155 -26.13 0.40 2.83
CA GLY A 155 -27.35 1.21 2.92
C GLY A 155 -28.39 0.68 3.93
N ASN A 156 -28.31 -0.60 4.31
CA ASN A 156 -29.24 -1.24 5.23
C ASN A 156 -28.63 -1.48 6.63
N ASN A 157 -27.30 -1.54 6.75
CA ASN A 157 -26.62 -1.78 8.02
C ASN A 157 -25.33 -0.94 8.17
N ARG A 158 -25.31 -0.03 9.14
CA ARG A 158 -24.15 0.85 9.40
C ARG A 158 -22.91 0.15 9.98
N ASP A 159 -23.09 -1.05 10.51
CA ASP A 159 -21.99 -1.88 11.00
C ASP A 159 -21.41 -2.79 9.89
N ILE A 160 -21.88 -2.64 8.65
CA ILE A 160 -21.30 -3.30 7.48
C ILE A 160 -20.56 -2.26 6.64
N MET A 161 -19.25 -2.47 6.46
CA MET A 161 -18.46 -1.74 5.47
C MET A 161 -18.69 -2.36 4.10
N GLU A 162 -19.24 -1.56 3.19
CA GLU A 162 -19.40 -1.92 1.79
C GLU A 162 -18.11 -1.58 1.04
N VAL A 163 -17.53 -2.59 0.38
CA VAL A 163 -16.43 -2.40 -0.57
C VAL A 163 -16.93 -2.74 -1.96
N ARG A 164 -16.85 -1.78 -2.87
CA ARG A 164 -17.09 -1.99 -4.30
C ARG A 164 -15.77 -1.91 -5.04
N LEU A 165 -15.59 -2.75 -6.03
CA LEU A 165 -14.45 -2.68 -6.91
C LEU A 165 -14.85 -2.98 -8.35
N LYS A 166 -14.12 -2.40 -9.29
CA LYS A 166 -14.26 -2.70 -10.71
C LYS A 166 -12.92 -3.00 -11.35
N MET A 167 -12.91 -3.99 -12.24
CA MET A 167 -11.75 -4.24 -13.08
C MET A 167 -11.65 -3.12 -14.11
N ASN A 168 -10.55 -2.39 -14.15
CA ASN A 168 -10.35 -1.31 -15.12
C ASN A 168 -9.41 -1.75 -16.24
N ARG A 169 -9.55 -3.02 -16.63
CA ARG A 169 -8.76 -3.71 -17.64
C ARG A 169 -9.63 -4.70 -18.42
N PRO A 170 -9.21 -5.05 -19.65
CA PRO A 170 -9.83 -6.09 -20.46
C PRO A 170 -9.57 -7.53 -19.95
N SER A 171 -8.70 -7.70 -18.95
CA SER A 171 -8.42 -8.98 -18.30
C SER A 171 -9.44 -9.29 -17.20
N ALA A 172 -9.61 -10.58 -16.86
CA ALA A 172 -10.30 -10.96 -15.64
C ALA A 172 -9.29 -11.01 -14.48
N GLY A 173 -9.80 -11.05 -13.25
CA GLY A 173 -9.01 -11.24 -12.04
C GLY A 173 -9.70 -12.18 -11.05
N SER A 174 -8.93 -12.72 -10.12
CA SER A 174 -9.44 -13.48 -8.98
C SER A 174 -9.33 -12.65 -7.73
N LEU A 175 -10.44 -12.52 -7.02
CA LEU A 175 -10.52 -11.81 -5.76
C LEU A 175 -10.36 -12.80 -4.62
N MET A 176 -9.47 -12.50 -3.70
CA MET A 176 -9.31 -13.23 -2.45
C MET A 176 -9.68 -12.29 -1.31
N THR A 177 -10.54 -12.75 -0.41
CA THR A 177 -10.85 -12.02 0.82
C THR A 177 -10.16 -12.67 2.01
N ALA A 178 -9.60 -11.86 2.90
CA ALA A 178 -8.91 -12.37 4.09
C ALA A 178 -9.88 -12.88 5.17
N ILE A 179 -11.13 -12.41 5.14
CA ILE A 179 -12.24 -12.90 5.94
C ILE A 179 -13.45 -13.20 5.06
N LYS A 180 -14.38 -13.99 5.57
CA LYS A 180 -15.65 -14.26 4.89
C LYS A 180 -16.51 -12.98 4.91
N PRO A 181 -16.92 -12.44 3.75
CA PRO A 181 -17.81 -11.29 3.73
C PRO A 181 -19.21 -11.69 4.24
N ALA A 182 -19.91 -10.76 4.88
CA ALA A 182 -21.30 -10.91 5.30
C ALA A 182 -22.22 -11.14 4.09
N TRP A 183 -21.90 -10.49 2.97
CA TRP A 183 -22.53 -10.73 1.67
C TRP A 183 -21.57 -10.38 0.54
N ALA A 184 -21.80 -10.97 -0.63
CA ALA A 184 -21.04 -10.73 -1.84
C ALA A 184 -21.98 -10.63 -3.05
N TRP A 185 -21.69 -9.73 -3.99
CA TRP A 185 -22.49 -9.53 -5.20
C TRP A 185 -21.61 -9.23 -6.41
N SER A 186 -22.04 -9.66 -7.60
CA SER A 186 -21.36 -9.44 -8.87
C SER A 186 -22.35 -9.04 -9.96
N ASP A 187 -21.95 -8.09 -10.81
CA ASP A 187 -22.76 -7.64 -11.94
C ASP A 187 -22.92 -8.68 -13.05
N LEU A 188 -21.94 -9.57 -13.22
CA LEU A 188 -22.01 -10.69 -14.17
C LEU A 188 -23.17 -11.64 -13.86
N TRP A 189 -23.56 -11.75 -12.60
CA TRP A 189 -24.36 -12.87 -12.12
C TRP A 189 -25.64 -12.45 -11.41
N GLN A 190 -26.21 -11.30 -11.79
CA GLN A 190 -27.49 -10.85 -11.26
C GLN A 190 -28.49 -12.03 -11.21
N ASN A 191 -28.89 -12.42 -9.99
CA ASN A 191 -29.80 -13.54 -9.65
C ASN A 191 -29.21 -14.97 -9.49
N LEU A 192 -27.88 -15.17 -9.49
CA LEU A 192 -27.25 -16.46 -9.10
C LEU A 192 -26.51 -16.34 -7.77
N SER A 193 -26.56 -17.38 -6.92
CA SER A 193 -25.88 -17.35 -5.62
C SER A 193 -24.34 -17.45 -5.79
N PRO A 194 -23.54 -16.56 -5.16
CA PRO A 194 -22.07 -16.58 -5.29
C PRO A 194 -21.41 -17.90 -4.87
N LEU A 195 -22.02 -18.63 -3.94
CA LEU A 195 -21.45 -19.82 -3.28
C LEU A 195 -21.21 -21.01 -4.22
N THR A 196 -22.09 -21.23 -5.20
CA THR A 196 -21.95 -22.33 -6.18
C THR A 196 -20.74 -22.11 -7.09
N TRP A 197 -20.31 -20.86 -7.27
CA TRP A 197 -19.20 -20.48 -8.13
C TRP A 197 -17.85 -20.43 -7.43
N THR A 198 -17.81 -19.98 -6.17
CA THR A 198 -16.62 -20.11 -5.31
C THR A 198 -16.14 -21.56 -5.31
N GLN A 199 -17.07 -22.53 -5.30
CA GLN A 199 -16.76 -23.96 -5.38
C GLN A 199 -16.21 -24.40 -6.75
N MET A 200 -16.74 -23.87 -7.86
CA MET A 200 -16.23 -24.18 -9.21
C MET A 200 -14.86 -23.55 -9.50
N ALA A 201 -14.66 -22.29 -9.09
CA ALA A 201 -13.38 -21.58 -9.19
C ALA A 201 -12.32 -22.15 -8.23
N ALA A 202 -12.72 -22.53 -7.02
CA ALA A 202 -11.83 -23.21 -6.07
C ALA A 202 -11.39 -24.59 -6.58
N GLN A 203 -12.25 -25.32 -7.29
CA GLN A 203 -11.89 -26.60 -7.94
C GLN A 203 -10.88 -26.40 -9.08
N THR A 204 -10.92 -25.28 -9.81
CA THR A 204 -9.92 -24.93 -10.84
C THR A 204 -8.57 -24.55 -10.22
N ALA A 205 -8.59 -23.88 -9.07
CA ALA A 205 -7.42 -23.36 -8.38
C ALA A 205 -6.76 -24.34 -7.39
N THR A 206 -7.02 -25.64 -7.52
CA THR A 206 -6.66 -26.71 -6.57
C THR A 206 -5.15 -26.97 -6.37
N SER A 207 -4.25 -26.10 -6.84
CA SER A 207 -2.81 -26.21 -6.57
C SER A 207 -2.33 -25.44 -5.33
N SER A 208 -3.11 -24.56 -4.71
CA SER A 208 -2.67 -23.79 -3.53
C SER A 208 -3.61 -23.96 -2.34
N ASN A 209 -3.20 -24.76 -1.34
CA ASN A 209 -3.90 -24.99 -0.06
C ASN A 209 -3.96 -23.76 0.88
N GLN A 210 -3.86 -22.53 0.37
CA GLN A 210 -3.82 -21.34 1.22
C GLN A 210 -4.76 -20.21 0.76
N LEU A 211 -5.62 -19.87 1.74
CA LEU A 211 -6.29 -18.59 2.04
C LEU A 211 -7.48 -18.13 1.17
N GLY A 212 -8.60 -17.90 1.86
CA GLY A 212 -9.75 -17.10 1.40
C GLY A 212 -10.80 -17.80 0.52
N GLU A 213 -12.03 -17.30 0.57
CA GLU A 213 -13.00 -17.54 -0.51
C GLU A 213 -12.50 -16.81 -1.77
N LYS A 214 -12.43 -17.53 -2.89
CA LYS A 214 -12.00 -16.97 -4.19
C LYS A 214 -13.21 -16.58 -5.02
N TYR A 215 -13.21 -15.37 -5.57
CA TYR A 215 -14.25 -14.84 -6.43
C TYR A 215 -13.68 -14.45 -7.80
N LEU A 216 -14.50 -14.48 -8.85
CA LEU A 216 -14.06 -14.08 -10.19
C LEU A 216 -14.54 -12.65 -10.47
N LEU A 217 -13.60 -11.76 -10.80
CA LEU A 217 -13.86 -10.44 -11.32
C LEU A 217 -13.70 -10.47 -12.84
N GLN A 218 -14.80 -10.28 -13.57
CA GLN A 218 -14.78 -10.26 -15.03
C GLN A 218 -14.12 -8.98 -15.58
N PRO A 219 -13.70 -8.98 -16.85
CA PRO A 219 -13.26 -7.76 -17.53
C PRO A 219 -14.30 -6.66 -17.35
N LEU A 220 -13.85 -5.47 -16.94
CA LEU A 220 -14.70 -4.27 -16.73
C LEU A 220 -15.82 -4.39 -15.69
N GLY A 221 -15.99 -5.57 -15.09
CA GLY A 221 -17.11 -5.86 -14.21
C GLY A 221 -16.93 -5.29 -12.81
N GLU A 222 -18.03 -5.26 -12.08
CA GLU A 222 -18.14 -4.82 -10.70
C GLU A 222 -18.33 -6.01 -9.74
N TYR A 223 -17.59 -5.96 -8.64
CA TYR A 223 -17.84 -6.79 -7.47
C TYR A 223 -18.14 -5.93 -6.26
N ARG A 224 -18.96 -6.46 -5.36
CA ARG A 224 -19.30 -5.82 -4.09
C ARG A 224 -19.21 -6.81 -2.95
N PHE A 225 -18.71 -6.33 -1.82
CA PHE A 225 -18.63 -7.07 -0.59
C PHE A 225 -19.18 -6.22 0.56
N GLY A 226 -19.89 -6.87 1.48
CA GLY A 226 -20.18 -6.33 2.79
C GLY A 226 -19.32 -7.03 3.84
N PHE A 227 -18.56 -6.28 4.63
CA PHE A 227 -17.76 -6.82 5.73
C PHE A 227 -18.30 -6.33 7.06
N ASP A 228 -18.57 -7.28 7.95
CA ASP A 228 -19.05 -6.99 9.30
C ASP A 228 -17.95 -6.32 10.15
N ARG A 229 -18.32 -5.26 10.88
CA ARG A 229 -17.41 -4.50 11.74
C ARG A 229 -16.71 -5.38 12.76
N GLU A 230 -17.42 -6.26 13.47
CA GLU A 230 -16.83 -7.09 14.52
C GLU A 230 -15.76 -8.02 13.93
N GLN A 231 -16.07 -8.65 12.79
CA GLN A 231 -15.14 -9.52 12.07
C GLN A 231 -13.93 -8.77 11.53
N LEU A 232 -14.11 -7.53 11.05
CA LEU A 232 -12.99 -6.68 10.62
C LEU A 232 -12.09 -6.27 11.78
N MET A 233 -12.67 -5.93 12.93
CA MET A 233 -11.88 -5.61 14.13
C MET A 233 -11.11 -6.84 14.63
N GLU A 234 -11.74 -8.02 14.62
CA GLU A 234 -11.06 -9.27 14.95
C GLU A 234 -9.95 -9.59 13.95
N PHE A 235 -10.21 -9.45 12.65
CA PHE A 235 -9.23 -9.61 11.58
C PHE A 235 -8.03 -8.69 11.78
N TYR A 236 -8.30 -7.39 11.98
CA TYR A 236 -7.27 -6.41 12.28
C TYR A 236 -6.52 -6.76 13.56
N SER A 237 -7.17 -7.29 14.60
CA SER A 237 -6.43 -7.67 15.81
C SER A 237 -5.43 -8.84 15.59
N LYS A 238 -5.63 -9.65 14.55
CA LYS A 238 -4.85 -10.87 14.27
C LYS A 238 -3.84 -10.74 13.14
N ASN A 239 -4.16 -10.02 12.06
CA ASN A 239 -3.40 -10.08 10.80
C ASN A 239 -3.39 -8.72 10.05
N GLN A 240 -2.70 -7.71 10.58
CA GLN A 240 -2.76 -6.34 10.03
C GLN A 240 -2.03 -6.11 8.70
N ASN A 241 -1.08 -6.97 8.33
CA ASN A 241 -0.34 -6.83 7.07
C ASN A 241 -1.01 -7.60 5.92
N THR A 242 -2.11 -8.30 6.20
CA THR A 242 -2.84 -9.04 5.16
C THR A 242 -3.84 -8.09 4.50
N PRO A 243 -3.83 -7.97 3.16
CA PRO A 243 -4.86 -7.19 2.47
C PRO A 243 -6.24 -7.81 2.75
N LEU A 244 -7.23 -6.98 3.05
CA LEU A 244 -8.62 -7.42 3.24
C LEU A 244 -9.15 -8.04 1.94
N ILE A 245 -8.86 -7.39 0.81
CA ILE A 245 -9.13 -7.90 -0.54
C ILE A 245 -7.85 -7.82 -1.35
N GLN A 246 -7.53 -8.90 -2.04
CA GLN A 246 -6.44 -8.96 -3.02
C GLN A 246 -6.99 -9.41 -4.38
N VAL A 247 -6.58 -8.73 -5.45
CA VAL A 247 -6.89 -9.13 -6.82
C VAL A 247 -5.66 -9.73 -7.49
N ASP A 248 -5.78 -10.98 -7.92
CA ASP A 248 -4.80 -11.69 -8.72
C ASP A 248 -5.21 -11.61 -10.21
N SER A 249 -4.39 -10.94 -11.04
CA SER A 249 -4.60 -10.85 -12.49
C SER A 249 -3.61 -11.69 -13.31
N THR A 250 -3.06 -12.78 -12.74
CA THR A 250 -2.15 -13.72 -13.41
C THR A 250 -2.61 -14.13 -14.81
N ILE A 251 -1.66 -14.64 -15.61
CA ILE A 251 -1.88 -14.99 -17.02
C ILE A 251 -3.11 -15.88 -17.25
N THR A 252 -3.45 -16.75 -16.29
CA THR A 252 -4.65 -17.59 -16.32
C THR A 252 -5.94 -16.76 -16.36
N TYR A 253 -6.09 -15.78 -15.46
CA TYR A 253 -7.27 -14.91 -15.42
C TYR A 253 -7.27 -13.90 -16.57
N THR A 254 -6.09 -13.47 -17.00
CA THR A 254 -5.93 -12.68 -18.22
C THR A 254 -6.48 -13.40 -19.45
N VAL A 255 -6.06 -14.65 -19.68
CA VAL A 255 -6.55 -15.48 -20.79
C VAL A 255 -8.06 -15.70 -20.66
N ALA A 256 -8.55 -15.94 -19.44
CA ALA A 256 -9.99 -16.05 -19.17
C ALA A 256 -10.77 -14.79 -19.58
N GLY A 257 -10.23 -13.61 -19.25
CA GLY A 257 -10.83 -12.32 -19.62
C GLY A 257 -10.87 -12.10 -21.13
N LEU A 258 -9.78 -12.39 -21.84
CA LEU A 258 -9.72 -12.28 -23.30
C LEU A 258 -10.68 -13.27 -23.99
N MET A 259 -10.84 -14.49 -23.44
CA MET A 259 -11.85 -15.44 -23.90
C MET A 259 -13.27 -14.91 -23.66
N TYR A 260 -13.50 -14.23 -22.52
CA TYR A 260 -14.78 -13.61 -22.20
C TYR A 260 -15.13 -12.51 -23.18
N GLN A 261 -14.23 -11.55 -23.39
CA GLN A 261 -14.45 -10.47 -24.35
C GLN A 261 -14.71 -10.98 -25.77
N ALA A 262 -14.02 -12.04 -26.20
CA ALA A 262 -14.27 -12.65 -27.50
C ALA A 262 -15.69 -13.26 -27.59
N ALA A 263 -16.19 -13.83 -26.50
CA ALA A 263 -17.49 -14.49 -26.44
C ALA A 263 -18.66 -13.53 -26.13
N GLU A 264 -18.38 -12.40 -25.49
CA GLU A 264 -19.38 -11.41 -25.08
C GLU A 264 -20.17 -10.90 -26.30
N GLY A 265 -21.49 -10.82 -26.18
CA GLY A 265 -22.39 -10.44 -27.27
C GLY A 265 -22.66 -11.55 -28.32
N LYS A 266 -22.06 -12.74 -28.20
CA LYS A 266 -22.36 -13.91 -29.07
C LYS A 266 -23.26 -14.97 -28.40
N ALA A 267 -23.47 -14.85 -27.10
CA ALA A 267 -24.37 -15.66 -26.29
C ALA A 267 -24.89 -14.83 -25.10
N ALA A 268 -25.83 -15.37 -24.32
CA ALA A 268 -26.14 -14.80 -23.00
C ALA A 268 -24.84 -14.77 -22.17
N GLY A 269 -24.44 -13.59 -21.68
CA GLY A 269 -23.11 -13.37 -21.05
C GLY A 269 -22.78 -14.38 -19.95
N ASN A 270 -23.80 -14.78 -19.19
CA ASN A 270 -23.68 -15.77 -18.13
C ASN A 270 -23.21 -17.15 -18.66
N MET A 271 -23.70 -17.57 -19.83
CA MET A 271 -23.29 -18.84 -20.46
C MET A 271 -21.85 -18.77 -20.97
N ALA A 272 -21.39 -17.61 -21.44
CA ALA A 272 -19.99 -17.41 -21.83
C ALA A 272 -19.06 -17.62 -20.63
N GLY A 273 -19.40 -17.05 -19.46
CA GLY A 273 -18.64 -17.28 -18.23
C GLY A 273 -18.62 -18.75 -17.80
N VAL A 274 -19.75 -19.47 -17.87
CA VAL A 274 -19.79 -20.92 -17.60
C VAL A 274 -18.85 -21.70 -18.53
N PHE A 275 -18.87 -21.35 -19.83
CA PHE A 275 -18.03 -22.01 -20.83
C PHE A 275 -16.55 -21.80 -20.59
N ILE A 276 -16.15 -20.57 -20.30
CA ILE A 276 -14.74 -20.20 -20.08
C ILE A 276 -14.18 -20.92 -18.87
N MET A 277 -14.93 -20.96 -17.78
CA MET A 277 -14.49 -21.66 -16.58
C MET A 277 -14.43 -23.18 -16.78
N THR A 278 -15.39 -23.76 -17.50
CA THR A 278 -15.30 -25.18 -17.89
C THR A 278 -14.07 -25.43 -18.77
N SER A 279 -13.74 -24.48 -19.65
CA SER A 279 -12.54 -24.54 -20.47
C SER A 279 -11.26 -24.48 -19.63
N LEU A 280 -11.21 -23.63 -18.60
CA LEU A 280 -10.07 -23.53 -17.68
C LEU A 280 -9.98 -24.75 -16.75
N LEU A 281 -11.11 -25.34 -16.34
CA LEU A 281 -11.11 -26.60 -15.58
C LEU A 281 -10.51 -27.74 -16.40
N GLU A 282 -10.90 -27.85 -17.67
CA GLU A 282 -10.51 -28.95 -18.55
C GLU A 282 -9.11 -28.76 -19.15
N CYS A 283 -8.71 -27.51 -19.40
CA CYS A 283 -7.49 -27.19 -20.16
C CYS A 283 -6.50 -26.25 -19.43
N GLY A 284 -6.87 -25.67 -18.29
CA GLY A 284 -6.06 -24.69 -17.56
C GLY A 284 -4.78 -25.26 -16.96
N GLY A 285 -4.67 -26.58 -16.80
CA GLY A 285 -3.41 -27.24 -16.43
C GLY A 285 -2.26 -26.92 -17.40
N ASN A 286 -2.57 -26.67 -18.69
CA ASN A 286 -1.58 -26.25 -19.68
C ASN A 286 -1.08 -24.81 -19.48
N LEU A 287 -1.84 -23.97 -18.76
CA LEU A 287 -1.44 -22.59 -18.46
C LEU A 287 -0.46 -22.50 -17.29
N VAL A 288 -0.42 -23.51 -16.40
CA VAL A 288 0.49 -23.54 -15.25
C VAL A 288 1.96 -23.53 -15.70
N GLY A 289 2.27 -24.24 -16.79
CA GLY A 289 3.61 -24.22 -17.40
C GLY A 289 3.96 -22.90 -18.07
N SER A 290 2.96 -22.07 -18.39
CA SER A 290 3.10 -20.77 -19.04
C SER A 290 3.05 -19.58 -18.06
N ALA A 291 3.20 -19.82 -16.74
CA ALA A 291 3.04 -18.81 -15.70
C ALA A 291 4.03 -17.63 -15.76
N GLY A 292 5.02 -17.64 -16.66
CA GLY A 292 5.90 -16.50 -16.96
C GLY A 292 5.99 -16.19 -18.45
N GLU A 293 5.12 -16.76 -19.28
CA GLU A 293 5.14 -16.58 -20.72
C GLU A 293 4.20 -15.46 -21.18
N SER A 294 4.44 -14.95 -22.38
CA SER A 294 3.57 -13.96 -23.02
C SER A 294 2.16 -14.52 -23.29
N VAL A 295 1.14 -13.66 -23.35
CA VAL A 295 -0.25 -14.01 -23.70
C VAL A 295 -0.37 -14.88 -24.97
N PRO A 296 0.35 -14.58 -26.08
CA PRO A 296 0.33 -15.44 -27.26
C PRO A 296 0.78 -16.89 -26.98
N ASN A 297 1.80 -17.08 -26.15
CA ASN A 297 2.29 -18.42 -25.80
C ASN A 297 1.28 -19.15 -24.91
N ALA A 298 0.67 -18.45 -23.95
CA ALA A 298 -0.38 -19.02 -23.10
C ALA A 298 -1.58 -19.50 -23.94
N PHE A 299 -2.03 -18.72 -24.94
CA PHE A 299 -3.04 -19.18 -25.89
C PHE A 299 -2.53 -20.32 -26.77
N GLY A 300 -1.28 -20.28 -27.23
CA GLY A 300 -0.65 -21.38 -27.98
C GLY A 300 -0.67 -22.71 -27.21
N ALA A 301 -0.44 -22.67 -25.90
CA ALA A 301 -0.51 -23.85 -25.02
C ALA A 301 -1.95 -24.32 -24.76
N LEU A 302 -2.90 -23.39 -24.69
CA LEU A 302 -4.31 -23.68 -24.40
C LEU A 302 -5.08 -24.23 -25.62
N LEU A 303 -4.81 -23.70 -26.82
CA LEU A 303 -5.57 -23.97 -28.04
C LEU A 303 -5.68 -25.44 -28.43
N PRO A 304 -4.61 -26.28 -28.38
CA PRO A 304 -4.71 -27.69 -28.72
C PRO A 304 -5.76 -28.40 -27.86
N CYS A 305 -5.73 -28.20 -26.53
CA CYS A 305 -6.71 -28.80 -25.63
C CYS A 305 -8.13 -28.30 -25.89
N LEU A 306 -8.33 -26.98 -26.09
CA LEU A 306 -9.65 -26.44 -26.41
C LEU A 306 -10.20 -27.01 -27.72
N ASN A 307 -9.34 -27.28 -28.69
CA ASN A 307 -9.76 -27.87 -29.96
C ASN A 307 -10.14 -29.34 -29.82
N ASP A 308 -9.35 -30.11 -29.08
CA ASP A 308 -9.57 -31.53 -28.84
C ASP A 308 -10.80 -31.79 -27.95
N ARG A 309 -11.05 -30.90 -26.97
CA ARG A 309 -12.12 -31.04 -25.97
C ARG A 309 -13.37 -30.20 -26.27
N LYS A 310 -13.46 -29.53 -27.42
CA LYS A 310 -14.53 -28.55 -27.73
C LYS A 310 -15.96 -29.06 -27.46
N ASP A 311 -16.28 -30.29 -27.86
CA ASP A 311 -17.62 -30.85 -27.68
C ASP A 311 -17.86 -31.26 -26.22
N ALA A 312 -16.85 -31.80 -25.56
CA ALA A 312 -16.92 -32.14 -24.13
C ALA A 312 -17.11 -30.88 -23.27
N ILE A 313 -16.35 -29.82 -23.54
CA ILE A 313 -16.48 -28.52 -22.85
C ILE A 313 -17.87 -27.93 -23.08
N ALA A 314 -18.37 -27.92 -24.32
CA ALA A 314 -19.71 -27.39 -24.61
C ALA A 314 -20.82 -28.17 -23.86
N VAL A 315 -20.73 -29.50 -23.82
CA VAL A 315 -21.66 -30.38 -23.09
C VAL A 315 -21.57 -30.15 -21.58
N SER A 316 -20.35 -30.09 -21.02
CA SER A 316 -20.14 -29.83 -19.59
C SER A 316 -20.63 -28.45 -19.19
N SER A 317 -20.41 -27.44 -20.03
CA SER A 317 -20.90 -26.07 -19.83
C SER A 317 -22.42 -26.02 -19.83
N ALA A 318 -23.08 -26.71 -20.77
CA ALA A 318 -24.54 -26.80 -20.82
C ALA A 318 -25.12 -27.48 -19.57
N LYS A 319 -24.48 -28.54 -19.06
CA LYS A 319 -24.88 -29.18 -17.80
C LYS A 319 -24.76 -28.23 -16.62
N ALA A 320 -23.65 -27.51 -16.52
CA ALA A 320 -23.45 -26.53 -15.46
C ALA A 320 -24.47 -25.37 -15.56
N TRP A 321 -24.72 -24.87 -16.77
CA TRP A 321 -25.69 -23.82 -17.04
C TRP A 321 -27.10 -24.21 -16.66
N LEU A 322 -27.57 -25.42 -16.99
CA LEU A 322 -28.92 -25.87 -16.61
C LEU A 322 -29.11 -26.02 -15.11
N LYS A 323 -28.06 -26.34 -14.36
CA LYS A 323 -28.13 -26.34 -12.89
C LYS A 323 -28.37 -24.93 -12.35
N MET A 324 -27.81 -23.92 -13.02
CA MET A 324 -27.95 -22.50 -12.65
C MET A 324 -29.26 -21.89 -13.21
N ASN A 325 -29.70 -22.34 -14.38
CA ASN A 325 -30.90 -21.89 -15.07
C ASN A 325 -31.73 -23.10 -15.54
N PRO A 326 -32.53 -23.72 -14.66
CA PRO A 326 -33.31 -24.91 -14.98
C PRO A 326 -34.35 -24.71 -16.09
N ALA A 327 -34.70 -23.46 -16.40
CA ALA A 327 -35.64 -23.13 -17.47
C ALA A 327 -34.98 -23.09 -18.86
N ALA A 328 -33.64 -23.14 -18.96
CA ALA A 328 -32.96 -23.16 -20.25
C ALA A 328 -33.15 -24.51 -20.98
N SER A 329 -33.08 -24.50 -22.31
CA SER A 329 -33.12 -25.72 -23.12
C SER A 329 -31.73 -26.37 -23.20
N TRP A 330 -31.68 -27.71 -23.07
CA TRP A 330 -30.43 -28.49 -23.21
C TRP A 330 -29.79 -28.26 -24.59
N ASP A 331 -30.55 -28.45 -25.66
CA ASP A 331 -30.04 -28.37 -27.03
C ASP A 331 -29.55 -26.95 -27.37
N GLU A 332 -30.30 -25.93 -26.94
CA GLU A 332 -29.90 -24.53 -27.12
C GLU A 332 -28.62 -24.19 -26.34
N SER A 333 -28.48 -24.73 -25.12
CA SER A 333 -27.30 -24.52 -24.28
C SER A 333 -26.06 -25.17 -24.86
N VAL A 334 -26.17 -26.41 -25.37
CA VAL A 334 -25.07 -27.09 -26.06
C VAL A 334 -24.69 -26.34 -27.34
N ALA A 335 -25.67 -25.92 -28.15
CA ALA A 335 -25.43 -25.14 -29.36
C ALA A 335 -24.77 -23.78 -29.06
N ALA A 336 -25.18 -23.11 -27.97
CA ALA A 336 -24.53 -21.89 -27.48
C ALA A 336 -23.08 -22.16 -27.07
N GLY A 337 -22.81 -23.22 -26.29
CA GLY A 337 -21.45 -23.61 -25.91
C GLY A 337 -20.55 -23.88 -27.12
N LYS A 338 -21.05 -24.58 -28.14
CA LYS A 338 -20.30 -24.82 -29.39
C LYS A 338 -19.99 -23.52 -30.14
N ARG A 339 -20.94 -22.59 -30.20
CA ARG A 339 -20.73 -21.26 -30.81
C ARG A 339 -19.67 -20.48 -30.06
N ILE A 340 -19.78 -20.38 -28.73
CA ILE A 340 -18.80 -19.73 -27.86
C ILE A 340 -17.39 -20.33 -28.08
N GLY A 341 -17.27 -21.66 -28.04
CA GLY A 341 -15.99 -22.35 -28.27
C GLY A 341 -15.44 -22.17 -29.69
N GLY A 342 -16.30 -21.98 -30.69
CA GLY A 342 -15.88 -21.58 -32.04
C GLY A 342 -15.23 -20.20 -32.07
N VAL A 343 -15.88 -19.22 -31.45
CA VAL A 343 -15.40 -17.83 -31.39
C VAL A 343 -14.12 -17.72 -30.58
N ILE A 344 -14.06 -18.35 -29.41
CA ILE A 344 -12.86 -18.36 -28.55
C ILE A 344 -11.66 -18.97 -29.28
N ARG A 345 -11.84 -20.05 -30.06
CA ARG A 345 -10.72 -20.64 -30.82
C ARG A 345 -10.26 -19.73 -31.95
N ALA A 346 -11.18 -19.07 -32.64
CA ALA A 346 -10.83 -18.09 -33.67
C ALA A 346 -10.05 -16.91 -33.08
N ALA A 347 -10.54 -16.35 -31.96
CA ALA A 347 -9.86 -15.26 -31.24
C ALA A 347 -8.52 -15.70 -30.65
N GLY A 348 -8.45 -16.88 -30.02
CA GLY A 348 -7.21 -17.43 -29.49
C GLY A 348 -6.17 -17.67 -30.58
N GLY A 349 -6.57 -18.16 -31.75
CA GLY A 349 -5.68 -18.29 -32.91
C GLY A 349 -5.15 -16.92 -33.38
N TRP A 350 -5.99 -15.89 -33.35
CA TRP A 350 -5.59 -14.52 -33.64
C TRP A 350 -4.61 -13.95 -32.59
N TYR A 351 -4.90 -14.14 -31.29
CA TYR A 351 -4.00 -13.74 -30.20
C TYR A 351 -2.66 -14.50 -30.21
N ALA A 352 -2.65 -15.77 -30.61
CA ALA A 352 -1.43 -16.57 -30.73
C ALA A 352 -0.53 -16.09 -31.89
N LEU A 353 -1.11 -15.51 -32.95
CA LEU A 353 -0.39 -15.06 -34.14
C LEU A 353 0.12 -13.61 -34.03
N ILE A 354 -0.53 -12.75 -33.24
CA ILE A 354 -0.20 -11.33 -33.17
C ILE A 354 0.57 -11.00 -31.89
N LYS A 355 1.83 -10.58 -32.06
CA LYS A 355 2.75 -10.26 -30.95
C LYS A 355 2.59 -8.85 -30.34
N GLY A 356 1.59 -8.05 -30.72
CA GLY A 356 1.60 -6.63 -30.32
C GLY A 356 0.34 -5.82 -30.59
N THR A 357 -0.86 -6.37 -30.41
CA THR A 357 -2.07 -5.52 -30.39
C THR A 357 -2.21 -4.76 -29.07
N TYR A 358 -2.92 -3.64 -29.12
CA TYR A 358 -3.18 -2.75 -27.98
C TYR A 358 -3.68 -3.48 -26.72
N SER A 359 -4.61 -4.43 -26.86
CA SER A 359 -5.15 -5.21 -25.73
C SER A 359 -4.10 -6.09 -25.05
N ILE A 360 -3.14 -6.64 -25.81
CA ILE A 360 -2.02 -7.40 -25.24
C ILE A 360 -1.06 -6.46 -24.52
N GLY A 361 -0.80 -5.27 -25.08
CA GLY A 361 0.01 -4.23 -24.44
C GLY A 361 -0.57 -3.77 -23.09
N ALA A 362 -1.88 -3.52 -23.04
CA ALA A 362 -2.58 -3.13 -21.81
C ALA A 362 -2.50 -4.23 -20.73
N VAL A 363 -2.60 -5.49 -21.13
CA VAL A 363 -2.46 -6.65 -20.26
C VAL A 363 -1.03 -6.85 -19.76
N ILE A 364 -0.03 -6.72 -20.63
CA ILE A 364 1.38 -6.81 -20.21
C ILE A 364 1.70 -5.65 -19.25
N GLY A 365 1.25 -4.45 -19.59
CA GLY A 365 1.35 -3.28 -18.72
C GLY A 365 0.73 -3.58 -17.36
N ASP A 366 -0.48 -4.13 -17.32
CA ASP A 366 -1.13 -4.61 -16.10
C ASP A 366 -0.21 -5.57 -15.31
N LEU A 367 0.20 -6.70 -15.91
CA LEU A 367 1.01 -7.72 -15.24
C LEU A 367 2.34 -7.20 -14.67
N THR A 368 2.87 -6.09 -15.19
CA THR A 368 4.10 -5.44 -14.68
C THR A 368 3.86 -4.44 -13.54
N LEU A 369 2.62 -4.06 -13.26
CA LEU A 369 2.28 -3.14 -12.18
C LEU A 369 2.46 -3.77 -10.80
N ASP A 370 2.87 -2.96 -9.83
CA ASP A 370 3.02 -3.37 -8.43
C ASP A 370 1.75 -4.06 -7.90
N PRO A 371 1.86 -5.26 -7.30
CA PRO A 371 0.73 -5.97 -6.69
C PRO A 371 -0.06 -5.14 -5.68
N PHE A 372 0.55 -4.14 -5.03
CA PHE A 372 -0.13 -3.23 -4.09
C PHE A 372 -1.27 -2.45 -4.74
N LEU A 373 -1.20 -2.15 -6.05
CA LEU A 373 -2.28 -1.47 -6.79
C LEU A 373 -3.56 -2.33 -6.93
N ARG A 374 -3.49 -3.61 -6.52
CA ARG A 374 -4.59 -4.59 -6.56
C ARG A 374 -5.03 -5.02 -5.17
N GLN A 375 -4.63 -4.28 -4.15
CA GLN A 375 -4.92 -4.62 -2.76
C GLN A 375 -5.74 -3.52 -2.11
N LEU A 376 -6.68 -3.94 -1.27
CA LEU A 376 -7.34 -3.09 -0.30
C LEU A 376 -6.98 -3.60 1.08
N THR A 377 -6.39 -2.71 1.87
CA THR A 377 -6.04 -2.95 3.27
C THR A 377 -7.07 -2.26 4.16
N PHE A 378 -7.44 -2.93 5.25
CA PHE A 378 -8.34 -2.37 6.25
C PHE A 378 -7.54 -1.93 7.47
N SER A 379 -7.82 -0.73 7.96
CA SER A 379 -7.47 -0.33 9.31
C SER A 379 -8.69 0.30 10.01
N PRO A 380 -8.85 0.13 11.33
CA PRO A 380 -9.85 0.87 12.08
C PRO A 380 -9.48 2.35 12.15
N SER A 381 -10.48 3.21 12.22
CA SER A 381 -10.23 4.65 12.38
C SER A 381 -9.56 4.96 13.72
N LEU A 382 -8.86 6.10 13.79
CA LEU A 382 -8.24 6.55 15.05
C LEU A 382 -9.27 6.66 16.19
N ALA A 383 -10.50 7.11 15.89
CA ALA A 383 -11.56 7.22 16.88
C ALA A 383 -11.98 5.85 17.42
N GLU A 384 -12.11 4.86 16.53
CA GLU A 384 -12.43 3.49 16.92
C GLU A 384 -11.35 2.87 17.79
N ILE A 385 -10.08 3.07 17.43
CA ILE A 385 -8.95 2.53 18.20
C ILE A 385 -8.89 3.17 19.59
N LYS A 386 -9.10 4.49 19.68
CA LYS A 386 -9.23 5.18 20.97
C LYS A 386 -10.35 4.57 21.81
N SER A 387 -11.53 4.36 21.22
CA SER A 387 -12.67 3.74 21.91
C SER A 387 -12.35 2.34 22.42
N GLN A 388 -11.68 1.50 21.62
CA GLN A 388 -11.27 0.16 22.04
C GLN A 388 -10.23 0.19 23.16
N ILE A 389 -9.27 1.12 23.11
CA ILE A 389 -8.29 1.32 24.19
C ILE A 389 -9.00 1.74 25.48
N GLU A 390 -9.96 2.66 25.42
CA GLU A 390 -10.74 3.10 26.58
C GLU A 390 -11.61 1.98 27.16
N ALA A 391 -12.25 1.18 26.30
CA ALA A 391 -13.02 0.02 26.71
C ALA A 391 -12.14 -1.01 27.43
N ARG A 392 -10.93 -1.28 26.90
CA ARG A 392 -9.93 -2.15 27.55
C ARG A 392 -9.44 -1.56 28.87
N LYS A 393 -9.10 -0.27 28.92
CA LYS A 393 -8.76 0.43 30.18
C LYS A 393 -9.88 0.32 31.22
N LYS A 394 -11.14 0.37 30.82
CA LYS A 394 -12.29 0.22 31.73
C LYS A 394 -12.46 -1.21 32.21
N ALA A 395 -12.25 -2.20 31.34
CA ALA A 395 -12.38 -3.62 31.65
C ALA A 395 -11.22 -4.14 32.53
N GLU A 396 -10.01 -3.66 32.27
CA GLU A 396 -8.77 -4.15 32.89
C GLU A 396 -8.27 -3.24 34.03
N GLY A 397 -8.91 -2.08 34.23
CA GLY A 397 -8.46 -1.01 35.13
C GLY A 397 -7.47 -0.06 34.43
N SER A 398 -7.48 1.23 34.80
CA SER A 398 -6.52 2.20 34.26
C SER A 398 -5.08 1.72 34.52
N PHE A 399 -4.35 1.38 33.47
CA PHE A 399 -2.96 0.92 33.61
C PHE A 399 -2.06 2.04 34.14
N LEU A 400 -2.17 3.27 33.66
CA LEU A 400 -1.20 4.32 34.02
C LEU A 400 -1.80 5.32 35.00
N ASP A 401 -1.41 5.24 36.26
CA ASP A 401 -1.92 6.02 37.37
C ASP A 401 -0.82 6.79 38.14
N LYS A 402 0.46 6.56 37.82
CA LYS A 402 1.59 7.37 38.30
C LYS A 402 2.22 8.18 37.19
N THR A 403 2.69 9.38 37.51
CA THR A 403 3.50 10.20 36.62
C THR A 403 4.95 10.13 37.09
N TYR A 404 5.86 9.77 36.18
CA TYR A 404 7.28 10.02 36.35
C TYR A 404 7.56 11.43 35.82
N GLU A 405 8.19 12.26 36.64
CA GLU A 405 8.71 13.56 36.25
C GLU A 405 10.23 13.49 36.35
N SER A 406 10.93 13.80 35.26
CA SER A 406 12.38 13.94 35.33
C SER A 406 12.69 15.12 36.25
N ALA A 407 13.32 14.89 37.39
CA ALA A 407 14.03 15.96 38.07
C ALA A 407 15.00 16.55 37.04
N THR A 408 15.06 17.87 36.87
CA THR A 408 15.95 18.57 35.91
C THR A 408 17.36 17.95 35.95
N GLN A 409 17.61 16.95 35.11
CA GLN A 409 18.88 16.25 35.10
C GLN A 409 19.82 17.12 34.28
N GLU A 410 20.83 17.67 34.94
CA GLU A 410 21.96 18.25 34.23
C GLU A 410 22.69 17.10 33.52
N ARG A 411 22.43 16.91 32.23
CA ARG A 411 23.27 16.05 31.40
C ARG A 411 24.39 16.88 30.78
N TYR A 412 25.60 16.36 30.93
CA TYR A 412 26.75 16.84 30.19
C TYR A 412 26.75 16.13 28.84
N ASN A 413 26.54 16.88 27.76
CA ASN A 413 27.05 16.43 26.48
C ASN A 413 28.54 16.75 26.42
N ASN A 414 29.34 15.95 25.71
CA ASN A 414 30.80 16.00 25.64
C ASN A 414 31.43 17.36 25.21
N ALA A 415 30.61 18.40 24.99
CA ALA A 415 31.02 19.76 24.70
C ALA A 415 30.18 20.81 25.47
N SER A 416 30.46 21.03 26.76
CA SER A 416 30.15 22.25 27.56
C SER A 416 28.73 22.88 27.60
N GLN A 417 27.75 22.42 26.83
CA GLN A 417 26.39 22.94 26.82
C GLN A 417 25.48 22.09 27.70
N LYS A 418 24.92 22.71 28.75
CA LYS A 418 23.90 22.10 29.61
C LYS A 418 22.53 22.28 28.96
N PHE A 419 22.01 21.23 28.33
CA PHE A 419 20.58 21.21 27.97
C PHE A 419 19.78 20.64 29.15
N ARG A 420 18.79 21.42 29.61
CA ARG A 420 17.76 20.97 30.56
C ARG A 420 16.46 20.86 29.79
N MET A 421 16.00 19.63 29.58
CA MET A 421 14.69 19.38 28.99
C MET A 421 13.90 18.53 29.99
N PRO A 422 13.05 19.16 30.82
CA PRO A 422 12.12 18.43 31.66
C PRO A 422 11.21 17.58 30.78
N TYR A 423 10.97 16.35 31.19
CA TYR A 423 9.98 15.50 30.57
C TYR A 423 9.20 14.74 31.64
N SER A 424 7.98 14.36 31.29
CA SER A 424 7.14 13.51 32.12
C SER A 424 6.45 12.44 31.28
N PHE A 425 6.11 11.32 31.91
CA PHE A 425 5.28 10.29 31.30
C PHE A 425 4.53 9.52 32.39
N LYS A 426 3.41 8.90 32.02
CA LYS A 426 2.62 8.07 32.93
C LYS A 426 3.07 6.61 32.87
N HIS A 427 3.07 5.93 34.01
CA HIS A 427 3.39 4.51 34.14
C HIS A 427 2.46 3.83 35.15
N ARG A 428 2.46 2.49 35.21
CA ARG A 428 1.68 1.74 36.20
C ARG A 428 2.17 1.96 37.62
N SER A 429 1.28 1.95 38.61
CA SER A 429 1.62 2.18 40.02
C SER A 429 2.48 1.09 40.63
N ASP A 430 2.38 -0.13 40.12
CA ASP A 430 3.21 -1.26 40.50
C ASP A 430 4.58 -1.26 39.78
N TRP A 431 4.79 -0.34 38.83
CA TRP A 431 6.08 -0.14 38.18
C TRP A 431 6.95 0.87 38.93
N ARG A 432 8.26 0.66 38.85
CA ARG A 432 9.32 1.51 39.36
C ARG A 432 10.19 1.98 38.20
N VAL A 433 10.33 3.29 38.06
CA VAL A 433 11.24 3.93 37.09
C VAL A 433 12.54 4.28 37.81
N VAL A 434 13.65 3.70 37.38
CA VAL A 434 14.97 3.91 38.00
C VAL A 434 16.00 4.31 36.93
N PRO A 435 16.78 5.38 37.15
CA PRO A 435 17.87 5.70 36.23
C PRO A 435 18.99 4.65 36.35
N ASP A 436 19.61 4.31 35.22
CA ASP A 436 20.84 3.52 35.18
C ASP A 436 22.09 4.42 35.25
N GLN A 437 23.27 3.81 35.22
CA GLN A 437 24.55 4.51 35.31
C GLN A 437 24.86 5.43 34.11
N TYR A 438 24.13 5.29 33.00
CA TYR A 438 24.24 6.12 31.80
C TYR A 438 23.12 7.17 31.72
N GLY A 439 22.23 7.21 32.72
CA GLY A 439 21.09 8.10 32.79
C GLY A 439 19.89 7.63 31.96
N ASN A 440 19.91 6.43 31.38
CA ASN A 440 18.72 5.84 30.76
C ASN A 440 17.75 5.41 31.87
N LEU A 441 16.45 5.36 31.59
CA LEU A 441 15.47 4.94 32.59
C LEU A 441 15.09 3.48 32.40
N LYS A 442 15.26 2.67 33.44
CA LYS A 442 14.74 1.30 33.50
C LYS A 442 13.40 1.32 34.20
N VAL A 443 12.38 0.82 33.51
CA VAL A 443 11.04 0.60 34.05
C VAL A 443 10.94 -0.85 34.47
N LYS A 444 10.76 -1.08 35.76
CA LYS A 444 10.69 -2.41 36.37
C LYS A 444 9.32 -2.65 36.99
N ASP A 445 8.82 -3.86 36.93
CA ASP A 445 7.58 -4.23 37.62
C ASP A 445 7.76 -4.40 39.14
N SER A 446 6.71 -4.86 39.83
CA SER A 446 6.76 -5.12 41.27
C SER A 446 7.74 -6.22 41.65
N ALA A 447 7.99 -7.20 40.77
CA ALA A 447 8.96 -8.27 40.95
C ALA A 447 10.41 -7.81 40.67
N GLY A 448 10.59 -6.60 40.13
CA GLY A 448 11.89 -6.06 39.75
C GLY A 448 12.36 -6.50 38.37
N GLN A 449 11.50 -7.18 37.60
CA GLN A 449 11.78 -7.52 36.21
C GLN A 449 11.72 -6.27 35.34
N GLU A 450 12.68 -6.12 34.43
CA GLU A 450 12.69 -5.01 33.47
C GLU A 450 11.57 -5.20 32.44
N ILE A 451 10.67 -4.21 32.36
CA ILE A 451 9.55 -4.16 31.41
C ILE A 451 9.87 -3.25 30.23
N ALA A 452 10.66 -2.21 30.45
CA ALA A 452 11.18 -1.36 29.39
C ALA A 452 12.47 -0.67 29.84
N ALA A 453 13.40 -0.49 28.92
CA ALA A 453 14.46 0.50 29.01
C ALA A 453 14.10 1.67 28.09
N LEU A 454 14.13 2.88 28.64
CA LEU A 454 13.89 4.13 27.95
C LEU A 454 15.22 4.88 27.77
N ASP A 455 15.62 5.10 26.53
CA ASP A 455 16.87 5.78 26.20
C ASP A 455 16.61 7.28 25.93
N PHE A 456 17.34 8.16 26.63
CA PHE A 456 17.29 9.64 26.50
C PHE A 456 18.67 10.23 26.26
N PRO A 457 18.73 11.46 25.72
CA PRO A 457 19.11 11.76 24.34
C PRO A 457 20.38 11.02 23.90
N LEU A 458 20.33 10.48 22.68
CA LEU A 458 21.41 9.72 22.08
C LEU A 458 22.49 10.69 21.57
N ASP A 459 23.64 10.71 22.24
CA ASP A 459 24.90 11.03 21.58
C ASP A 459 25.14 9.90 20.55
N PHE A 460 24.61 10.09 19.33
CA PHE A 460 24.74 9.12 18.25
C PHE A 460 26.17 9.17 17.74
N GLN A 461 26.99 8.21 18.16
CA GLN A 461 28.02 7.65 17.29
C GLN A 461 27.31 6.56 16.47
N PRO A 462 26.83 6.83 15.24
CA PRO A 462 26.12 5.83 14.46
C PRO A 462 27.04 4.63 14.23
N VAL A 463 26.58 3.45 14.63
CA VAL A 463 27.09 2.21 14.08
C VAL A 463 26.52 2.11 12.67
N ARG A 464 27.25 2.71 11.72
CA ARG A 464 26.85 2.70 10.32
C ARG A 464 26.83 1.23 9.85
N ASN A 465 25.80 0.81 9.10
CA ASN A 465 25.86 -0.27 8.10
C ASN A 465 25.38 -1.71 8.44
N MET A 466 24.35 -1.88 9.28
CA MET A 466 23.62 -3.17 9.38
C MET A 466 22.15 -3.05 9.01
N ILE A 467 21.61 -4.05 8.30
CA ILE A 467 20.18 -4.23 8.04
C ILE A 467 19.70 -5.45 8.83
N ALA A 468 18.86 -5.22 9.84
CA ALA A 468 18.14 -6.32 10.48
C ALA A 468 16.76 -6.43 9.82
N PRO A 469 16.33 -7.62 9.36
CA PRO A 469 14.93 -7.81 9.01
C PRO A 469 14.09 -7.53 10.26
N VAL A 470 13.14 -6.61 10.12
CA VAL A 470 12.21 -6.28 11.20
C VAL A 470 11.05 -7.25 11.09
N ARG A 471 10.82 -8.04 12.13
CA ARG A 471 9.55 -8.74 12.23
C ARG A 471 8.58 -7.81 12.93
N LEU A 472 7.78 -7.10 12.15
CA LEU A 472 6.60 -6.38 12.63
C LEU A 472 5.67 -7.42 13.25
N LEU A 473 5.79 -7.60 14.57
CA LEU A 473 4.95 -8.57 15.29
C LEU A 473 3.53 -8.03 15.47
N GLN A 474 3.35 -6.71 15.48
CA GLN A 474 2.09 -5.98 15.41
C GLN A 474 2.32 -4.59 14.76
N PRO A 475 1.35 -3.96 14.10
CA PRO A 475 1.38 -2.55 13.79
C PRO A 475 1.24 -1.75 15.09
N PRO A 476 1.55 -0.46 15.01
CA PRO A 476 1.47 0.45 16.13
C PRO A 476 0.10 0.41 16.82
N ALA A 477 0.08 0.41 18.16
CA ALA A 477 -1.13 0.81 18.87
C ALA A 477 -1.47 2.24 18.45
N VAL A 478 -2.58 2.45 17.76
CA VAL A 478 -2.83 3.74 17.11
C VAL A 478 -3.30 4.75 18.15
N GLY A 479 -2.36 5.57 18.61
CA GLY A 479 -2.64 6.83 19.29
C GLY A 479 -1.71 7.89 18.72
N SER A 480 -2.28 9.06 18.39
CA SER A 480 -1.52 10.25 18.06
C SER A 480 -0.97 10.86 19.34
N VAL A 481 0.34 11.02 19.43
CA VAL A 481 0.94 11.87 20.47
C VAL A 481 1.00 13.28 19.92
N ASP A 482 0.19 14.19 20.48
CA ASP A 482 0.42 15.61 20.31
C ASP A 482 1.60 15.97 21.22
N LEU A 483 2.81 16.02 20.63
CA LEU A 483 3.95 16.63 21.29
C LEU A 483 3.64 18.12 21.43
N LYS A 484 3.11 18.49 22.60
CA LYS A 484 2.96 19.90 22.99
C LYS A 484 4.35 20.45 23.30
N THR A 485 5.10 20.81 22.28
CA THR A 485 6.31 21.60 22.46
C THR A 485 5.88 23.01 22.83
N SER A 486 6.42 23.56 23.91
CA SER A 486 6.22 24.96 24.30
C SER A 486 6.84 25.94 23.28
N MET A 487 7.59 25.42 22.30
CA MET A 487 8.28 26.15 21.25
C MET A 487 7.70 25.79 19.87
N ASN A 488 7.47 26.82 19.06
CA ASN A 488 6.85 26.83 17.71
C ASN A 488 6.88 25.51 16.92
N GLY A 489 5.78 24.75 17.05
CA GLY A 489 5.09 24.13 15.92
C GLY A 489 5.80 23.01 15.15
N CYS A 490 5.87 21.81 15.72
CA CYS A 490 5.62 20.62 14.89
C CYS A 490 4.14 20.72 14.46
N SER A 491 3.85 21.34 13.31
CA SER A 491 2.55 21.25 12.63
C SER A 491 2.09 19.79 12.68
N PRO A 492 0.88 19.49 13.17
CA PRO A 492 0.54 18.29 13.95
C PRO A 492 1.26 17.03 13.46
N CYS A 493 2.38 16.74 14.10
CA CYS A 493 3.16 15.55 13.84
C CYS A 493 2.38 14.37 14.44
N GLN A 494 1.44 13.81 13.67
CA GLN A 494 0.70 12.62 14.07
C GLN A 494 1.68 11.45 14.17
N LEU A 495 2.31 11.27 15.33
CA LEU A 495 3.19 10.13 15.57
C LEU A 495 2.38 8.95 16.08
N ARG A 496 2.70 7.74 15.62
CA ARG A 496 2.12 6.46 16.07
C ARG A 496 3.19 5.61 16.76
N PRO A 497 2.90 4.93 17.89
CA PRO A 497 3.87 4.07 18.56
C PRO A 497 3.98 2.70 17.87
N TYR A 498 5.03 2.45 17.09
CA TYR A 498 5.34 1.18 16.43
C TYR A 498 6.02 0.21 17.39
N THR A 499 5.44 -0.98 17.59
CA THR A 499 6.09 -2.06 18.34
C THR A 499 6.48 -3.21 17.42
N PHE A 500 7.77 -3.54 17.36
CA PHE A 500 8.29 -4.64 16.54
C PHE A 500 9.36 -5.42 17.28
N ALA A 501 9.62 -6.65 16.85
CA ALA A 501 10.75 -7.44 17.34
C ALA A 501 11.86 -7.53 16.31
N LEU A 502 13.08 -7.47 16.82
CA LEU A 502 14.31 -7.70 16.09
C LEU A 502 14.93 -9.00 16.61
N ASP A 503 15.18 -9.95 15.72
CA ASP A 503 16.06 -11.08 16.00
C ASP A 503 17.43 -10.79 15.40
N TYR A 504 18.40 -10.47 16.25
CA TYR A 504 19.74 -10.10 15.77
C TYR A 504 20.46 -11.25 15.06
N ARG A 505 20.02 -12.51 15.25
CA ARG A 505 20.56 -13.67 14.55
C ARG A 505 20.20 -13.68 13.06
N GLU A 506 19.17 -12.93 12.68
CA GLU A 506 18.71 -12.80 11.29
C GLU A 506 19.28 -11.54 10.60
N ALA A 507 20.04 -10.70 11.30
CA ALA A 507 20.58 -9.48 10.74
C ALA A 507 21.64 -9.76 9.67
N THR A 508 21.59 -9.00 8.57
CA THR A 508 22.54 -9.09 7.46
C THR A 508 23.36 -7.80 7.34
N PRO A 509 24.66 -7.89 7.03
CA PRO A 509 25.46 -6.70 6.77
C PRO A 509 24.98 -6.01 5.49
N VAL A 510 25.08 -4.68 5.44
CA VAL A 510 24.88 -3.93 4.20
C VAL A 510 25.95 -4.34 3.19
N ALA A 511 25.57 -4.51 1.92
CA ALA A 511 26.48 -4.94 0.86
C ALA A 511 27.78 -4.12 0.84
N GLY A 512 28.92 -4.81 0.89
CA GLY A 512 30.25 -4.20 0.88
C GLY A 512 30.90 -3.95 2.25
N GLN A 513 30.29 -4.40 3.36
CA GLN A 513 30.87 -4.24 4.70
C GLN A 513 30.93 -5.54 5.51
N SER A 514 32.02 -5.72 6.26
CA SER A 514 32.24 -6.86 7.15
C SER A 514 31.79 -6.56 8.57
N LEU A 515 31.00 -7.47 9.16
CA LEU A 515 30.61 -7.44 10.58
C LEU A 515 31.80 -7.40 11.54
N GLU A 516 32.95 -7.95 11.13
CA GLU A 516 34.15 -8.06 11.97
C GLU A 516 34.88 -6.72 12.19
N SER A 517 34.56 -5.68 11.40
CA SER A 517 35.27 -4.41 11.43
C SER A 517 34.83 -3.42 12.53
N TYR A 518 33.86 -3.80 13.37
CA TYR A 518 33.26 -2.90 14.35
C TYR A 518 33.48 -3.40 15.80
N PRO A 519 34.43 -2.81 16.55
CA PRO A 519 34.78 -3.23 17.93
C PRO A 519 33.72 -2.89 19.00
N VAL A 520 32.59 -2.28 18.62
CA VAL A 520 31.47 -1.95 19.51
C VAL A 520 30.34 -2.99 19.43
N PHE A 521 30.41 -3.92 18.47
CA PHE A 521 29.52 -5.09 18.52
C PHE A 521 30.05 -6.05 19.56
N ASP A 522 29.48 -5.98 20.77
CA ASP A 522 29.46 -7.12 21.66
C ASP A 522 28.81 -8.28 20.87
N PRO A 523 29.55 -9.36 20.53
CA PRO A 523 29.04 -10.49 19.77
C PRO A 523 27.92 -11.26 20.49
N LYS A 524 27.48 -10.77 21.65
CA LYS A 524 26.42 -11.33 22.46
C LYS A 524 25.55 -10.19 22.98
N TRP A 525 24.64 -9.71 22.13
CA TRP A 525 23.39 -9.18 22.68
C TRP A 525 22.71 -10.37 23.34
N ASP A 526 23.01 -10.57 24.62
CA ASP A 526 22.36 -11.56 25.47
C ASP A 526 21.33 -10.81 26.32
N PRO A 527 20.04 -10.91 25.98
CA PRO A 527 19.46 -11.90 25.06
C PRO A 527 19.24 -11.38 23.61
N PRO A 528 19.15 -12.28 22.60
CA PRO A 528 19.32 -11.97 21.17
C PRO A 528 18.10 -11.35 20.47
N VAL A 529 16.95 -11.35 21.12
CA VAL A 529 15.72 -10.76 20.58
C VAL A 529 15.39 -9.49 21.35
N ARG A 530 15.03 -8.42 20.66
CA ARG A 530 14.54 -7.19 21.29
C ARG A 530 13.21 -6.78 20.73
N VAL A 531 12.25 -6.51 21.60
CA VAL A 531 11.04 -5.78 21.25
C VAL A 531 11.29 -4.30 21.48
N MET A 532 11.02 -3.50 20.46
CA MET A 532 11.18 -2.05 20.49
C MET A 532 9.83 -1.41 20.22
N THR A 533 9.44 -0.47 21.08
CA THR A 533 8.33 0.44 20.83
C THR A 533 8.88 1.84 20.57
N ILE A 534 8.59 2.43 19.41
CA ILE A 534 9.08 3.76 18.98
C ILE A 534 7.91 4.63 18.50
N LEU A 535 7.98 5.94 18.62
CA LEU A 535 7.03 6.84 17.97
C LEU A 535 7.48 7.13 16.54
N GLY A 536 6.66 6.92 15.51
CA GLY A 536 7.02 7.14 14.11
C GLY A 536 5.91 7.74 13.25
N ASN A 537 6.22 8.05 11.99
CA ASN A 537 5.27 8.64 11.04
C ASN A 537 4.34 7.57 10.40
N PRO A 538 3.00 7.70 10.48
CA PRO A 538 2.02 6.82 9.87
C PRO A 538 2.22 6.56 8.38
N SER A 539 2.65 7.57 7.62
CA SER A 539 2.77 7.47 6.17
C SER A 539 3.97 6.64 5.71
N LYS A 540 4.91 6.32 6.61
CA LYS A 540 6.12 5.52 6.33
C LYS A 540 6.37 4.55 7.49
N PRO A 541 5.55 3.49 7.64
CA PRO A 541 5.81 2.48 8.65
C PRO A 541 7.19 1.83 8.39
N PRO A 542 8.01 1.56 9.41
CA PRO A 542 9.33 0.96 9.22
C PRO A 542 9.17 -0.49 8.74
N THR A 543 9.41 -0.73 7.46
CA THR A 543 9.37 -2.08 6.84
C THR A 543 10.71 -2.82 6.95
N SER A 544 11.80 -2.08 7.20
CA SER A 544 13.11 -2.60 7.53
C SER A 544 13.81 -1.60 8.45
N MET A 545 14.78 -2.07 9.24
CA MET A 545 15.57 -1.19 10.10
C MET A 545 17.03 -1.28 9.67
N GLN A 546 17.50 -0.22 9.04
CA GLN A 546 18.92 0.06 9.05
C GLN A 546 19.27 0.51 10.47
N LEU A 547 20.06 -0.29 11.19
CA LEU A 547 20.58 0.05 12.53
C LEU A 547 21.42 1.34 12.53
N ALA A 548 21.68 1.92 11.35
CA ALA A 548 22.38 3.18 11.15
C ALA A 548 21.53 4.42 11.45
N LEU A 549 20.21 4.38 11.25
CA LEU A 549 19.31 5.53 11.38
C LEU A 549 17.92 5.03 11.71
N VAL A 550 17.50 5.14 12.96
CA VAL A 550 16.06 5.07 13.26
C VAL A 550 15.48 6.37 12.72
N GLU A 551 14.85 6.36 11.55
CA GLU A 551 14.27 7.56 10.89
C GLU A 551 13.19 8.26 11.71
N THR A 552 12.81 7.73 12.87
CA THR A 552 11.90 8.39 13.79
C THR A 552 12.65 9.25 14.80
N VAL A 553 13.54 10.09 14.29
CA VAL A 553 14.09 11.18 15.09
C VAL A 553 13.18 12.38 14.89
N VAL A 554 12.43 12.74 15.92
CA VAL A 554 11.66 13.98 15.89
C VAL A 554 12.67 15.11 16.03
N ASN A 555 12.81 15.94 14.99
CA ASN A 555 13.52 17.20 15.11
C ASN A 555 12.55 18.21 15.75
N VAL A 556 12.91 18.74 16.92
CA VAL A 556 12.22 19.87 17.55
C VAL A 556 13.12 21.08 17.43
N GLU A 557 12.64 22.10 16.72
CA GLU A 557 13.31 23.38 16.63
C GLU A 557 12.75 24.34 17.68
N SER A 558 13.63 24.95 18.46
CA SER A 558 13.28 26.03 19.36
C SER A 558 13.05 27.33 18.59
N GLY A 559 12.30 28.27 19.17
CA GLY A 559 12.01 29.57 18.52
C GLY A 559 13.24 30.46 18.24
N ASP A 560 14.40 30.10 18.76
CA ASP A 560 15.72 30.72 18.52
C ASP A 560 16.61 29.93 17.53
N GLY A 561 16.06 28.90 16.87
CA GLY A 561 16.73 28.19 15.77
C GLY A 561 17.65 27.03 16.18
N ASN A 562 17.56 26.54 17.43
CA ASN A 562 18.27 25.33 17.83
C ASN A 562 17.42 24.09 17.53
N SER A 563 17.98 23.13 16.80
CA SER A 563 17.36 21.83 16.52
C SER A 563 17.78 20.80 17.55
N ALA A 564 16.83 20.06 18.14
CA ALA A 564 17.07 18.92 19.00
C ALA A 564 16.43 17.66 18.42
N TRP A 565 17.21 16.58 18.40
CA TRP A 565 16.86 15.29 17.82
C TRP A 565 16.41 14.33 18.93
N PHE A 566 15.15 13.87 18.89
CA PHE A 566 14.60 12.96 19.89
C PHE A 566 14.25 11.62 19.27
N ALA A 567 14.81 10.54 19.83
CA ALA A 567 14.34 9.19 19.56
C ALA A 567 13.92 8.56 20.90
N TRP A 568 12.60 8.56 21.14
CA TRP A 568 12.02 7.85 22.27
C TRP A 568 11.77 6.40 21.88
N ARG A 569 12.41 5.49 22.60
CA ARG A 569 12.21 4.06 22.44
C ARG A 569 12.08 3.37 23.79
N ALA A 570 11.12 2.47 23.90
CA ALA A 570 11.12 1.45 24.94
C ALA A 570 11.70 0.17 24.35
N VAL A 571 12.63 -0.45 25.06
CA VAL A 571 13.27 -1.69 24.64
C VAL A 571 13.07 -2.75 25.71
N LYS A 572 12.64 -3.95 25.31
CA LYS A 572 12.63 -5.15 26.16
C LYS A 572 13.32 -6.30 25.44
N SER A 573 14.21 -7.00 26.13
CA SER A 573 15.02 -8.06 25.55
C SER A 573 14.49 -9.45 25.94
N PHE A 574 14.59 -10.43 25.03
CA PHE A 574 14.05 -11.79 25.15
C PHE A 574 15.02 -12.83 24.61
N ALA A 575 14.99 -14.04 25.19
CA ALA A 575 15.86 -15.14 24.76
C ALA A 575 15.48 -15.69 23.38
N SER A 576 14.21 -15.55 23.00
CA SER A 576 13.67 -16.07 21.74
C SER A 576 12.52 -15.22 21.19
N MET A 577 12.23 -15.40 19.89
CA MET A 577 11.09 -14.75 19.24
C MET A 577 9.75 -15.21 19.81
N GLY A 578 9.64 -16.49 20.23
CA GLY A 578 8.43 -17.00 20.87
C GLY A 578 8.11 -16.33 22.20
N GLU A 579 9.13 -16.01 23.01
CA GLU A 579 8.95 -15.23 24.24
C GLU A 579 8.55 -13.79 23.94
N ALA A 580 9.17 -13.16 22.94
CA ALA A 580 8.79 -11.83 22.49
C ALA A 580 7.32 -11.79 22.03
N GLU A 581 6.91 -12.73 21.17
CA GLU A 581 5.52 -12.89 20.71
C GLU A 581 4.53 -13.16 21.87
N ALA A 582 4.94 -13.92 22.88
CA ALA A 582 4.12 -14.15 24.07
C ALA A 582 3.97 -12.87 24.91
N TRP A 583 5.06 -12.13 25.14
CA TRP A 583 5.01 -10.86 25.86
C TRP A 583 4.19 -9.80 25.11
N MET A 584 4.25 -9.80 23.78
CA MET A 584 3.42 -8.93 22.94
C MET A 584 1.91 -9.13 23.18
N LYS A 585 1.48 -10.25 23.75
CA LYS A 585 0.06 -10.51 24.08
C LYS A 585 -0.32 -10.11 25.51
N THR A 586 0.62 -9.60 26.30
CA THR A 586 0.39 -9.21 27.69
C THR A 586 -0.06 -7.76 27.80
N SER A 587 -0.72 -7.42 28.92
CA SER A 587 -1.09 -6.04 29.26
C SER A 587 0.13 -5.14 29.51
N ASP A 588 1.29 -5.71 29.86
CA ASP A 588 2.53 -4.94 30.04
C ASP A 588 2.94 -4.24 28.75
N ARG A 589 2.82 -4.91 27.60
CA ARG A 589 3.13 -4.31 26.30
C ARG A 589 2.22 -3.13 26.00
N ILE A 590 0.91 -3.28 26.25
CA ILE A 590 -0.06 -2.18 26.07
C ILE A 590 0.27 -1.01 27.00
N ALA A 591 0.66 -1.29 28.24
CA ALA A 591 1.08 -0.28 29.19
C ALA A 591 2.38 0.43 28.76
N VAL A 592 3.33 -0.26 28.12
CA VAL A 592 4.53 0.36 27.53
C VAL A 592 4.18 1.29 26.37
N GLU A 593 3.28 0.87 25.47
CA GLU A 593 2.80 1.72 24.37
C GLU A 593 2.10 2.97 24.90
N GLN A 594 1.23 2.81 25.90
CA GLN A 594 0.55 3.94 26.54
C GLN A 594 1.52 4.85 27.30
N MET A 595 2.56 4.29 27.92
CA MET A 595 3.60 5.04 28.62
C MET A 595 4.32 5.96 27.63
N ILE A 596 4.76 5.42 26.48
CA ILE A 596 5.36 6.22 25.40
C ILE A 596 4.38 7.27 24.87
N MET A 597 3.12 6.91 24.68
CA MET A 597 2.10 7.87 24.20
C MET A 597 1.78 8.99 25.20
N SER A 598 2.03 8.75 26.49
CA SER A 598 1.77 9.73 27.55
C SER A 598 2.92 10.72 27.78
N LEU A 599 3.98 10.61 26.98
CA LEU A 599 5.13 11.48 27.04
C LEU A 599 4.74 12.96 26.85
N GLN A 600 5.28 13.80 27.72
CA GLN A 600 5.28 15.26 27.61
C GLN A 600 6.72 15.76 27.78
N VAL A 601 7.12 16.70 26.93
CA VAL A 601 8.41 17.40 26.99
C VAL A 601 8.08 18.88 27.12
N ASP A 602 8.54 19.50 28.20
CA ASP A 602 8.19 20.89 28.54
C ASP A 602 9.17 21.91 27.95
#